data_AF-A0A937NK10-F1
#
_entry.id   AF-A0A937NK10-F1
#
_cell.length_a   1.000
_cell.length_b   1.000
_cell.length_c   1.000
_cell.angle_alpha   90.00
_cell.angle_beta   90.00
_cell.angle_gamma   90.00
#
_symmetry.space_group_name_H-M   'P 1'
#
loop_
_entity.id
_entity.type
_entity.pdbx_description
1 polymer ?
#
loop_
_entity_poly.entity_id
_entity_poly.type
_entity_poly.pdbx_seq_one_letter_code
_entity_poly.pdbx_strand_id
1 'polypeptide(L)'
;ALGRTRYTLQEIQRHLIDFIGTYTFEELCREWISVQGDAGRLPFVPERAGSHWARDSQVDVVAINWMDKAILLGEAKWSRDPVGRNVVVKLVEKSEKVVPVGQVANLSYLEWNCQRRGLRSPKRDQRPSARLVDRGRQNRFLRA
;
A
#
# COMPACT_ATOMS: atom_id res chain seq x y z
N ALA A 1 -1.90 -40.96 9.21
CA ALA A 1 -1.58 -39.80 10.08
C ALA A 1 -1.23 -38.53 9.30
N LEU A 2 -0.33 -38.57 8.30
CA LEU A 2 0.16 -37.39 7.55
C LEU A 2 -0.89 -36.56 6.79
N GLY A 3 -2.01 -37.16 6.37
CA GLY A 3 -3.06 -36.46 5.62
C GLY A 3 -3.83 -35.41 6.44
N ARG A 4 -4.10 -35.67 7.73
CA ARG A 4 -4.79 -34.73 8.62
C ARG A 4 -3.89 -33.52 8.93
N THR A 5 -2.62 -33.75 9.23
CA THR A 5 -1.66 -32.67 9.47
C THR A 5 -1.51 -31.74 8.27
N ARG A 6 -1.44 -32.29 7.05
CA ARG A 6 -1.35 -31.48 5.82
C ARG A 6 -2.63 -30.67 5.59
N TYR A 7 -3.80 -31.26 5.82
CA TYR A 7 -5.08 -30.56 5.70
C TYR A 7 -5.21 -29.43 6.72
N THR A 8 -4.90 -29.68 8.00
CA THR A 8 -4.93 -28.66 9.06
C THR A 8 -3.97 -27.50 8.76
N LEU A 9 -2.74 -27.79 8.31
CA LEU A 9 -1.80 -26.74 7.92
C LEU A 9 -2.30 -25.90 6.75
N GLN A 10 -2.94 -26.52 5.75
CA GLN A 10 -3.52 -25.77 4.62
C GLN A 10 -4.66 -24.85 5.06
N GLU A 11 -5.50 -25.28 5.99
CA GLU A 11 -6.58 -24.43 6.52
C GLU A 11 -6.02 -23.28 7.37
N ILE A 12 -5.05 -23.54 8.26
CA ILE A 12 -4.38 -22.48 9.04
C ILE A 12 -3.73 -21.46 8.10
N GLN A 13 -3.00 -21.92 7.07
CA GLN A 13 -2.38 -21.03 6.09
C GLN A 13 -3.41 -20.19 5.33
N ARG A 14 -4.55 -20.79 4.95
CA ARG A 14 -5.62 -20.07 4.25
C ARG A 14 -6.22 -18.98 5.13
N HIS A 15 -6.55 -19.31 6.38
CA HIS A 15 -7.13 -18.36 7.33
C HIS A 15 -6.14 -17.24 7.70
N LEU A 16 -4.85 -17.54 7.85
CA LEU A 16 -3.83 -16.53 8.13
C LEU A 16 -3.69 -15.52 6.99
N ILE A 17 -3.68 -16.01 5.74
CA ILE A 17 -3.58 -15.16 4.54
C ILE A 17 -4.81 -14.25 4.41
N ASP A 18 -6.01 -14.78 4.69
CA ASP A 18 -7.24 -13.99 4.68
C ASP A 18 -7.26 -12.97 5.82
N PHE A 19 -6.80 -13.37 7.01
CA PHE A 19 -6.67 -12.46 8.16
C PHE A 19 -5.74 -11.28 7.87
N ILE A 20 -4.57 -11.53 7.27
CA ILE A 20 -3.63 -10.47 6.90
C ILE A 20 -4.26 -9.49 5.91
N GLY A 21 -4.90 -10.02 4.87
CA GLY A 21 -5.56 -9.19 3.86
C GLY A 21 -6.71 -8.35 4.41
N THR A 22 -7.47 -8.88 5.36
CA THR A 22 -8.63 -8.19 5.96
C THR A 22 -8.25 -7.20 7.05
N TYR A 23 -7.23 -7.50 7.87
CA TYR A 23 -7.01 -6.77 9.12
C TYR A 23 -5.67 -6.04 9.21
N THR A 24 -4.61 -6.48 8.51
CA THR A 24 -3.25 -5.98 8.80
C THR A 24 -2.51 -5.44 7.59
N PHE A 25 -3.01 -5.60 6.37
CA PHE A 25 -2.27 -5.20 5.18
C PHE A 25 -2.03 -3.69 5.10
N GLU A 26 -2.99 -2.87 5.51
CA GLU A 26 -2.83 -1.41 5.58
C GLU A 26 -1.77 -0.99 6.62
N GLU A 27 -1.69 -1.69 7.75
CA GLU A 27 -0.64 -1.48 8.76
C GLU A 27 0.74 -1.80 8.19
N LEU A 28 0.89 -2.94 7.53
CA LEU A 28 2.14 -3.33 6.88
C LEU A 28 2.59 -2.33 5.82
N CYS A 29 1.64 -1.75 5.06
CA CYS A 29 1.97 -0.71 4.08
C CYS A 29 2.49 0.58 4.75
N ARG A 30 1.94 0.95 5.92
CA ARG A 30 2.39 2.11 6.71
C ARG A 30 3.77 1.89 7.31
N GLU A 31 4.04 0.72 7.86
CA GLU A 31 5.39 0.36 8.34
C GLU A 31 6.40 0.35 7.20
N TRP A 32 6.00 -0.19 6.04
CA TRP A 32 6.84 -0.22 4.85
C TRP A 32 7.25 1.19 4.40
N ILE A 33 6.35 2.17 4.47
CA ILE A 33 6.66 3.58 4.17
C ILE A 33 7.81 4.08 5.03
N SER A 34 7.77 3.86 6.34
CA SER A 34 8.83 4.30 7.25
C SER A 34 10.17 3.68 6.86
N VAL A 35 10.20 2.35 6.65
CA VAL A 35 11.41 1.62 6.27
C VAL A 35 11.98 2.10 4.92
N GLN A 36 11.13 2.36 3.92
CA GLN A 36 11.62 2.85 2.62
C GLN A 36 12.05 4.31 2.65
N GLY A 37 11.41 5.13 3.51
CA GLY A 37 11.81 6.49 3.77
C GLY A 37 13.22 6.56 4.34
N ASP A 38 13.48 5.81 5.40
CA ASP A 38 14.80 5.71 6.04
C ASP A 38 15.86 5.16 5.08
N ALA A 39 15.46 4.27 4.17
CA ALA A 39 16.34 3.73 3.13
C ALA A 39 16.56 4.69 1.93
N GLY A 40 15.99 5.89 1.93
CA GLY A 40 16.14 6.87 0.84
C GLY A 40 15.49 6.46 -0.47
N ARG A 41 14.48 5.57 -0.44
CA ARG A 41 13.82 5.02 -1.63
C ARG A 41 12.53 5.75 -2.00
N LEU A 42 12.00 6.54 -1.06
CA LEU A 42 10.87 7.44 -1.25
C LEU A 42 11.34 8.82 -1.70
N PRO A 43 10.45 9.65 -2.30
CA PRO A 43 10.79 11.01 -2.72
C PRO A 43 11.12 11.96 -1.56
N PHE A 44 10.77 11.59 -0.33
CA PHE A 44 11.12 12.28 0.91
C PHE A 44 11.18 11.28 2.07
N VAL A 45 11.80 11.68 3.19
CA VAL A 45 11.78 10.90 4.43
C VAL A 45 10.52 11.28 5.21
N PRO A 46 9.56 10.36 5.44
CA PRO A 46 8.36 10.65 6.20
C PRO A 46 8.68 10.93 7.68
N GLU A 47 8.10 12.01 8.23
CA GLU A 47 8.08 12.25 9.67
C GLU A 47 7.08 11.32 10.36
N ARG A 48 5.94 11.08 9.68
CA ARG A 48 4.87 10.22 10.18
C ARG A 48 4.18 9.50 9.02
N ALA A 49 3.85 8.23 9.25
CA ALA A 49 2.98 7.43 8.39
C ALA A 49 1.73 6.99 9.18
N GLY A 50 0.56 7.14 8.57
CA GLY A 50 -0.74 6.86 9.21
C GLY A 50 -1.82 6.59 8.17
N SER A 51 -3.07 6.66 8.59
CA SER A 51 -4.24 6.66 7.69
C SER A 51 -5.02 7.95 7.86
N HIS A 52 -5.88 8.27 6.90
CA HIS A 52 -6.82 9.39 7.01
C HIS A 52 -8.25 8.91 6.81
N TRP A 53 -9.12 9.29 7.74
CA TRP A 53 -10.54 8.97 7.73
C TRP A 53 -11.35 10.24 7.92
N ALA A 54 -12.22 10.51 6.95
CA ALA A 54 -13.25 11.53 6.98
C ALA A 54 -14.59 10.92 6.58
N ARG A 55 -15.68 11.67 6.78
CA ARG A 55 -17.05 11.18 6.55
C ARG A 55 -17.28 10.61 5.14
N ASP A 56 -16.56 11.14 4.16
CA ASP A 56 -16.73 10.86 2.74
C ASP A 56 -15.43 10.42 2.04
N SER A 57 -14.34 10.24 2.80
CA SER A 57 -13.06 9.80 2.24
C SER A 57 -12.23 9.01 3.25
N GLN A 58 -11.70 7.89 2.79
CA GLN A 58 -10.70 7.09 3.49
C GLN A 58 -9.45 7.02 2.60
N VAL A 59 -8.28 7.22 3.20
CA VAL A 59 -6.99 6.95 2.59
C VAL A 59 -6.22 6.02 3.51
N ASP A 60 -5.90 4.83 3.01
CA ASP A 60 -5.29 3.74 3.79
C ASP A 60 -3.91 4.13 4.33
N VAL A 61 -3.12 4.84 3.49
CA VAL A 61 -1.77 5.27 3.84
C VAL A 61 -1.57 6.75 3.55
N VAL A 62 -1.14 7.51 4.56
CA VAL A 62 -0.74 8.91 4.46
C VAL A 62 0.62 9.06 5.10
N ALA A 63 1.60 9.48 4.32
CA ALA A 63 2.94 9.84 4.79
C ALA A 63 3.12 11.35 4.67
N ILE A 64 3.62 12.00 5.72
CA ILE A 64 3.77 13.45 5.77
C ILE A 64 5.18 13.83 6.19
N ASN A 65 5.67 14.94 5.65
CA ASN A 65 6.81 15.68 6.16
C ASN A 65 6.49 17.18 6.02
N TRP A 66 6.31 17.85 7.16
CA TRP A 66 5.87 19.25 7.17
C TRP A 66 6.99 20.22 6.84
N MET A 67 8.23 19.88 7.20
CA MET A 67 9.42 20.69 6.88
C MET A 67 9.61 20.78 5.36
N ASP A 68 9.49 19.64 4.68
CA ASP A 68 9.64 19.53 3.22
C ASP A 68 8.35 19.85 2.46
N LYS A 69 7.26 20.15 3.18
CA LYS A 69 5.90 20.36 2.64
C LYS A 69 5.50 19.25 1.68
N ALA A 70 5.77 18.00 2.07
CA ALA A 70 5.59 16.83 1.25
C ALA A 70 4.54 15.88 1.84
N ILE A 71 3.64 15.39 0.97
CA ILE A 71 2.65 14.37 1.31
C ILE A 71 2.73 13.23 0.29
N LEU A 72 2.64 12.00 0.78
CA LEU A 72 2.38 10.81 -0.02
C LEU A 72 1.05 10.21 0.42
N LEU A 73 0.12 10.07 -0.52
CA LEU A 73 -1.13 9.35 -0.32
C LEU A 73 -1.01 7.96 -0.92
N GLY A 74 -1.62 6.95 -0.31
CA GLY A 74 -1.57 5.62 -0.86
C GLY A 74 -2.75 4.72 -0.49
N GLU A 75 -2.92 3.72 -1.33
CA GLU A 75 -4.01 2.75 -1.29
C GLU A 75 -3.45 1.34 -1.24
N ALA A 76 -3.94 0.54 -0.31
CA ALA A 76 -3.54 -0.83 -0.11
C ALA A 76 -4.62 -1.76 -0.66
N LYS A 77 -4.28 -2.56 -1.68
CA LYS A 77 -5.20 -3.54 -2.24
C LYS A 77 -4.66 -4.95 -2.09
N TRP A 78 -5.43 -5.75 -1.36
CA TRP A 78 -5.28 -7.19 -1.26
C TRP A 78 -6.34 -7.87 -2.14
N SER A 79 -5.96 -8.40 -3.29
CA SER A 79 -6.91 -9.01 -4.23
C SER A 79 -6.33 -10.22 -4.96
N ARG A 80 -7.19 -11.12 -5.43
CA ARG A 80 -6.81 -12.20 -6.36
C ARG A 80 -6.61 -11.68 -7.79
N ASP A 81 -7.30 -10.60 -8.14
CA ASP A 81 -7.32 -10.04 -9.48
C ASP A 81 -6.30 -8.90 -9.62
N PRO A 82 -5.78 -8.66 -10.84
CA PRO A 82 -4.95 -7.49 -11.10
C PRO A 82 -5.70 -6.21 -10.71
N VAL A 83 -5.01 -5.35 -9.96
CA VAL A 83 -5.57 -4.03 -9.59
C VAL A 83 -5.47 -3.12 -10.81
N GLY A 84 -6.60 -2.52 -11.17
CA GLY A 84 -6.70 -1.63 -12.32
C GLY A 84 -6.10 -0.25 -12.04
N ARG A 85 -5.78 0.50 -13.11
CA ARG A 85 -5.30 1.89 -13.02
C ARG A 85 -6.28 2.84 -12.30
N ASN A 86 -7.52 2.41 -12.08
CA ASN A 86 -8.55 3.21 -11.42
C ASN A 86 -8.25 3.50 -9.95
N VAL A 87 -7.37 2.75 -9.28
CA VAL A 87 -7.05 2.99 -7.87
C VAL A 87 -6.34 4.33 -7.69
N VAL A 88 -5.29 4.60 -8.47
CA VAL A 88 -4.59 5.89 -8.44
C VAL A 88 -5.51 7.03 -8.85
N VAL A 89 -6.38 6.85 -9.85
CA VAL A 89 -7.35 7.88 -10.27
C VAL A 89 -8.27 8.27 -9.12
N LYS A 90 -8.88 7.29 -8.45
CA LYS A 90 -9.74 7.53 -7.27
C LYS A 90 -8.96 8.17 -6.12
N LEU A 91 -7.70 7.81 -5.95
CA LEU A 91 -6.86 8.40 -4.91
C LEU A 91 -6.52 9.87 -5.20
N VAL A 92 -6.31 10.23 -6.47
CA VAL A 92 -6.17 11.63 -6.92
C VAL A 92 -7.45 12.40 -6.62
N GLU A 93 -8.63 11.86 -6.94
CA GLU A 93 -9.92 12.49 -6.62
C GLU A 93 -10.10 12.71 -5.10
N LYS A 94 -9.67 11.75 -4.27
CA LYS A 94 -9.70 11.89 -2.80
C LYS A 94 -8.76 12.98 -2.30
N SER A 95 -7.65 13.24 -3.00
CA SER A 95 -6.60 14.16 -2.52
C SER A 95 -7.13 15.59 -2.29
N GLU A 96 -8.13 16.03 -3.06
CA GLU A 96 -8.75 17.35 -2.92
C GLU A 96 -9.38 17.58 -1.54
N LYS A 97 -9.80 16.51 -0.86
CA LYS A 97 -10.45 16.57 0.45
C LYS A 97 -9.48 16.38 1.61
N VAL A 98 -8.31 15.79 1.34
CA VAL A 98 -7.35 15.35 2.37
C VAL A 98 -6.15 16.27 2.44
N VAL A 99 -5.73 16.85 1.31
CA VAL A 99 -4.51 17.64 1.21
C VAL A 99 -4.82 19.12 1.51
N PRO A 100 -4.17 19.74 2.50
CA PRO A 100 -4.37 21.15 2.80
C PRO A 100 -3.93 22.06 1.64
N VAL A 101 -4.83 22.93 1.20
CA VAL A 101 -4.59 23.85 0.08
C VAL A 101 -3.45 24.83 0.41
N GLY A 102 -2.48 24.96 -0.50
CA GLY A 102 -1.38 25.94 -0.39
C GLY A 102 -0.28 25.58 0.61
N GLN A 103 -0.38 24.46 1.33
CA GLN A 103 0.62 24.04 2.33
C GLN A 103 1.54 22.92 1.84
N VAL A 104 1.21 22.29 0.72
CA VAL A 104 1.93 21.13 0.17
C VAL A 104 2.57 21.50 -1.16
N ALA A 105 3.90 21.38 -1.21
CA ALA A 105 4.70 21.60 -2.41
C ALA A 105 4.83 20.31 -3.24
N ASN A 106 4.96 19.16 -2.56
CA ASN A 106 5.19 17.87 -3.20
C ASN A 106 4.08 16.88 -2.83
N LEU A 107 3.38 16.35 -3.82
CA LEU A 107 2.33 15.36 -3.63
C LEU A 107 2.61 14.13 -4.49
N SER A 108 2.75 12.98 -3.84
CA SER A 108 2.95 11.69 -4.51
C SER A 108 1.83 10.71 -4.17
N TYR A 109 1.63 9.74 -5.05
CA TYR A 109 0.64 8.68 -4.92
C TYR A 109 1.33 7.33 -4.95
N LEU A 110 0.91 6.40 -4.09
CA LEU A 110 1.48 5.07 -4.01
C LEU A 110 0.37 4.02 -3.97
N GLU A 111 0.46 3.02 -4.83
CA GLU A 111 -0.45 1.88 -4.82
C GLU A 111 0.32 0.63 -4.39
N TRP A 112 -0.15 -0.05 -3.33
CA TRP A 112 0.31 -1.39 -3.00
C TRP A 112 -0.67 -2.43 -3.54
N ASN A 113 -0.13 -3.38 -4.28
CA ASN A 113 -0.86 -4.55 -4.74
C ASN A 113 -0.18 -5.82 -4.25
N CYS A 114 -0.92 -6.60 -3.45
CA CYS A 114 -0.59 -7.98 -3.14
C CYS A 114 -1.54 -8.92 -3.89
N GLN A 115 -1.04 -9.59 -4.94
CA GLN A 115 -1.83 -10.57 -5.69
C GLN A 115 -1.90 -11.90 -4.93
N ARG A 116 -3.10 -12.27 -4.48
CA ARG A 116 -3.40 -13.61 -3.94
C ARG A 116 -3.42 -14.64 -5.08
N ARG A 117 -2.26 -15.07 -5.56
CA ARG A 117 -2.17 -16.26 -6.43
C ARG A 117 -2.11 -17.51 -5.56
N GLY A 118 -3.12 -18.38 -5.71
CA GLY A 118 -3.29 -19.55 -4.86
C GLY A 118 -2.04 -20.44 -4.75
N LEU A 119 -1.95 -21.19 -3.65
CA LEU A 119 -0.81 -22.04 -3.22
C LEU A 119 -0.34 -23.12 -4.23
N ARG A 120 -0.89 -23.19 -5.44
CA ARG A 120 -0.61 -24.25 -6.43
C ARG A 120 0.38 -23.87 -7.54
N SER A 121 0.89 -22.64 -7.59
CA SER A 121 1.88 -22.26 -8.61
C SER A 121 3.29 -22.18 -8.03
N PRO A 122 4.28 -22.93 -8.55
CA PRO A 122 5.63 -22.88 -8.05
C PRO A 122 6.30 -21.56 -8.42
N LYS A 123 6.78 -20.84 -7.41
CA LYS A 123 7.92 -19.90 -7.45
C LYS A 123 7.92 -18.75 -8.48
N ARG A 124 6.81 -18.04 -8.68
CA ARG A 124 6.90 -16.67 -9.24
C ARG A 124 5.97 -15.68 -8.52
N ASP A 125 6.62 -14.86 -7.69
CA ASP A 125 6.21 -13.51 -7.30
C ASP A 125 4.89 -13.36 -6.52
N GLN A 126 4.82 -13.94 -5.32
CA GLN A 126 3.88 -13.47 -4.28
C GLN A 126 4.40 -12.22 -3.56
N ARG A 127 5.17 -11.36 -4.25
CA ARG A 127 5.75 -10.18 -3.62
C ARG A 127 4.75 -9.03 -3.70
N PRO A 128 4.49 -8.31 -2.59
CA PRO A 128 3.82 -7.04 -2.69
C PRO A 128 4.60 -6.15 -3.69
N SER A 129 3.87 -5.43 -4.52
CA SER A 129 4.44 -4.46 -5.44
C SER A 129 3.92 -3.09 -5.07
N ALA A 130 4.80 -2.08 -5.09
CA ALA A 130 4.44 -0.70 -4.81
C ALA A 130 4.70 0.14 -6.07
N ARG A 131 3.70 0.88 -6.55
CA ARG A 131 3.85 1.77 -7.71
C ARG A 131 3.71 3.22 -7.29
N LEU A 132 4.82 3.95 -7.37
CA LEU A 132 4.88 5.37 -7.06
C LEU A 132 4.56 6.20 -8.32
N VAL A 133 3.69 7.19 -8.15
CA VAL A 133 3.30 8.16 -9.17
C VAL A 133 3.46 9.56 -8.57
N ASP A 134 4.32 10.38 -9.17
CA ASP A 134 4.46 11.80 -8.82
C ASP A 134 3.47 12.63 -9.65
N ARG A 135 2.93 13.72 -9.05
CA ARG A 135 2.14 14.75 -9.73
C ARG A 135 2.91 15.42 -10.88
N GLY A 136 4.25 15.42 -10.84
CA GLY A 136 5.12 16.17 -11.75
C GLY A 136 5.80 15.41 -12.90
N ARG A 137 6.23 14.14 -12.74
CA ARG A 137 6.85 13.30 -13.80
C ARG A 137 7.24 11.89 -13.31
N GLN A 138 7.01 10.91 -14.18
CA GLN A 138 7.45 9.49 -14.19
C GLN A 138 6.81 8.53 -13.18
N ASN A 139 6.18 7.48 -13.70
CA ASN A 139 5.79 6.29 -12.94
C ASN A 139 7.04 5.49 -12.54
N ARG A 140 7.23 5.23 -11.26
CA ARG A 140 8.32 4.39 -10.74
C ARG A 140 7.75 3.15 -10.06
N PHE A 141 8.25 1.97 -10.45
CA PHE A 141 7.99 0.75 -9.70
C PHE A 141 9.00 0.62 -8.56
N LEU A 142 8.48 0.54 -7.34
CA LEU A 142 9.24 0.25 -6.14
C LEU A 142 9.05 -1.23 -5.79
N ARG A 143 10.17 -1.91 -5.51
CA ARG A 143 10.12 -3.28 -4.99
C ARG A 143 9.85 -3.21 -3.50
N ALA A 144 8.73 -3.79 -3.07
CA ALA A 144 8.47 -3.95 -1.65
C ALA A 144 9.29 -5.10 -1.04
#